data_AF-A0A3R7HUR4-F1
#
_entry.id   AF-A0A3R7HUR4-F1
#
_cell.length_a   1.000
_cell.length_b   1.000
_cell.length_c   1.000
_cell.angle_alpha   90.00
_cell.angle_beta   90.00
_cell.angle_gamma   90.00
#
_symmetry.space_group_name_H-M   'P 1'
#
loop_
_entity.id
_entity.type
_entity.pdbx_description
1 polymer ?
#
loop_
_entity_poly.entity_id
_entity_poly.type
_entity_poly.pdbx_seq_one_letter_code
_entity_poly.pdbx_strand_id
1 'polypeptide(L)'
;MSQSEEKVITLAVPLSLGDALKYDSIMLREPTVDELDRSTQTAGSIYAVNAALISMVSSIPLTLIRKLGKTKYEEAVAYLKGFDWTSPKDEPKAPEKTVVLKQPITLNGDNRTYDSIHLSEPTVEQLDQSAQVDGTAYACNAELISLVSGVPIAVVRKMGKSSYEEATAFLSGFTWAPPPSGETSETGAPTLPTSSGGDLTPSAA
;
A
#
# COMPACT_ATOMS: atom_id res chain seq x y z
N MET A 1 -1.94 -9.97 17.18
CA MET A 1 -0.91 -9.41 18.08
C MET A 1 -0.24 -8.30 17.30
N SER A 2 -0.27 -7.05 17.78
CA SER A 2 0.44 -5.96 17.09
C SER A 2 1.94 -6.20 17.21
N GLN A 3 2.68 -6.07 16.11
CA GLN A 3 4.14 -6.08 16.11
C GLN A 3 4.67 -4.95 17.00
N SER A 4 5.78 -5.16 17.72
CA SER A 4 6.42 -4.11 18.52
C SER A 4 6.93 -2.98 17.61
N GLU A 5 6.79 -1.73 18.06
CA GLU A 5 7.17 -0.55 17.26
C GLU A 5 8.66 -0.52 16.90
N GLU A 6 9.49 -1.01 17.81
CA GLU A 6 10.92 -1.17 17.61
C GLU A 6 11.39 -2.58 17.97
N LYS A 7 12.52 -2.99 17.38
CA LYS A 7 13.24 -4.21 17.73
C LYS A 7 14.74 -3.99 17.68
N VAL A 8 15.43 -4.42 18.74
CA VAL A 8 16.89 -4.47 18.80
C VAL A 8 17.35 -5.90 18.61
N ILE A 9 18.20 -6.14 17.61
CA ILE A 9 18.83 -7.43 17.34
C ILE A 9 20.30 -7.33 17.69
N THR A 10 20.71 -7.92 18.81
CA THR A 10 22.13 -7.99 19.21
C THR A 10 22.92 -8.95 18.32
N LEU A 11 24.13 -8.54 17.94
CA LEU A 11 25.04 -9.28 17.09
C LEU A 11 26.15 -9.92 17.93
N ALA A 12 26.31 -11.24 17.81
CA ALA A 12 27.41 -11.95 18.46
C ALA A 12 28.78 -11.56 17.86
N VAL A 13 28.80 -11.21 16.57
CA VAL A 13 29.97 -10.70 15.86
C VAL A 13 29.59 -9.32 15.31
N PRO A 14 30.23 -8.23 15.77
CA PRO A 14 29.91 -6.88 15.30
C PRO A 14 30.15 -6.70 13.80
N LEU A 15 29.28 -5.95 13.15
CA LEU A 15 29.52 -5.50 11.77
C LEU A 15 30.48 -4.31 11.83
N SER A 16 31.60 -4.41 11.11
CA SER A 16 32.66 -3.39 11.17
C SER A 16 33.02 -2.87 9.77
N LEU A 17 33.17 -1.54 9.67
CA LEU A 17 33.76 -0.86 8.52
C LEU A 17 35.07 -0.19 8.95
N GLY A 18 36.18 -0.90 8.77
CA GLY A 18 37.47 -0.51 9.33
C GLY A 18 37.45 -0.53 10.88
N ASP A 19 38.35 0.23 11.49
CA ASP A 19 38.50 0.25 12.95
C ASP A 19 37.54 1.21 13.67
N ALA A 20 36.93 2.16 12.94
CA ALA A 20 36.18 3.27 13.52
C ALA A 20 34.66 3.06 13.61
N LEU A 21 34.07 2.26 12.72
CA LEU A 21 32.62 2.03 12.68
C LEU A 21 32.32 0.59 13.02
N LYS A 22 31.71 0.37 14.19
CA LYS A 22 31.27 -0.94 14.68
C LYS A 22 29.80 -0.88 15.08
N TYR A 23 29.06 -1.89 14.67
CA TYR A 23 27.66 -2.08 15.02
C TYR A 23 27.53 -3.41 15.77
N ASP A 24 27.22 -3.33 17.06
CA ASP A 24 26.99 -4.49 17.93
C ASP A 24 25.51 -4.91 17.94
N SER A 25 24.64 -4.10 17.35
CA SER A 25 23.21 -4.36 17.22
C SER A 25 22.62 -3.76 15.95
N ILE A 26 21.46 -4.26 15.57
CA ILE A 26 20.60 -3.71 14.52
C ILE A 26 19.32 -3.22 15.19
N MET A 27 19.06 -1.91 15.09
CA MET A 27 17.78 -1.33 15.52
C MET A 27 16.85 -1.27 14.33
N LEU A 28 15.63 -1.78 14.49
CA LEU A 28 14.60 -1.80 13.46
C LEU A 28 13.33 -1.17 13.98
N ARG A 29 12.55 -0.58 13.06
CA ARG A 29 11.21 -0.06 13.26
C ARG A 29 10.30 -0.48 12.11
N GLU A 30 9.03 -0.09 12.17
CA GLU A 30 8.13 -0.16 11.01
C GLU A 30 8.76 0.57 9.80
N PRO A 31 8.87 -0.09 8.63
CA PRO A 31 9.38 0.57 7.44
C PRO A 31 8.37 1.59 6.90
N THR A 32 8.90 2.69 6.36
CA THR A 32 8.09 3.68 5.64
C THR A 32 7.83 3.25 4.20
N VAL A 33 6.80 3.83 3.57
CA VAL A 33 6.48 3.58 2.15
C VAL A 33 7.67 3.87 1.23
N ASP A 34 8.39 4.96 1.49
CA ASP A 34 9.59 5.34 0.72
C ASP A 34 10.74 4.33 0.85
N GLU A 35 10.94 3.75 2.04
CA GLU A 35 11.92 2.69 2.25
C GLU A 35 11.51 1.38 1.55
N LEU A 36 10.22 1.03 1.60
CA LEU A 36 9.69 -0.13 0.88
C LEU A 36 9.89 0.03 -0.62
N ASP A 37 9.44 1.16 -1.20
CA ASP A 37 9.57 1.46 -2.62
C ASP A 37 11.04 1.37 -3.07
N ARG A 38 11.94 2.15 -2.46
CA ARG A 38 13.36 2.14 -2.82
C ARG A 38 14.01 0.77 -2.64
N SER A 39 13.63 0.01 -1.61
CA SER A 39 14.19 -1.33 -1.41
C SER A 39 13.82 -2.27 -2.56
N THR A 40 12.58 -2.21 -3.05
CA THR A 40 12.11 -3.06 -4.16
C THR A 40 12.74 -2.72 -5.50
N GLN A 41 13.24 -1.50 -5.66
CA GLN A 41 14.02 -1.07 -6.83
C GLN A 41 15.49 -1.56 -6.78
N THR A 42 15.93 -2.19 -5.69
CA THR A 42 17.29 -2.75 -5.59
C THR A 42 17.45 -3.93 -6.54
N ALA A 43 18.34 -3.79 -7.51
CA ALA A 43 18.68 -4.88 -8.43
C ALA A 43 19.24 -6.10 -7.68
N GLY A 44 18.81 -7.29 -8.09
CA GLY A 44 19.31 -8.57 -7.59
C GLY A 44 18.21 -9.48 -7.06
N SER A 45 18.57 -10.37 -6.14
CA SER A 45 17.64 -11.32 -5.54
C SER A 45 16.77 -10.69 -4.45
N ILE A 46 15.76 -11.42 -3.99
CA ILE A 46 14.97 -11.04 -2.81
C ILE A 46 15.85 -10.81 -1.57
N TYR A 47 17.02 -11.45 -1.49
CA TYR A 47 17.99 -11.19 -0.42
C TYR A 47 18.61 -9.80 -0.53
N ALA A 48 18.90 -9.33 -1.75
CA ALA A 48 19.43 -7.99 -1.98
C ALA A 48 18.39 -6.91 -1.63
N VAL A 49 17.13 -7.12 -2.02
CA VAL A 49 16.00 -6.24 -1.68
C VAL A 49 15.80 -6.14 -0.18
N ASN A 50 15.70 -7.27 0.53
CA ASN A 50 15.55 -7.27 1.98
C ASN A 50 16.76 -6.70 2.71
N ALA A 51 17.98 -6.94 2.23
CA ALA A 51 19.19 -6.32 2.78
C ALA A 51 19.17 -4.80 2.63
N ALA A 52 18.68 -4.29 1.48
CA ALA A 52 18.47 -2.86 1.27
C ALA A 52 17.43 -2.29 2.24
N LEU A 53 16.31 -2.99 2.44
CA LEU A 53 15.30 -2.55 3.41
C LEU A 53 15.85 -2.49 4.84
N ILE A 54 16.53 -3.56 5.29
CA ILE A 54 17.19 -3.59 6.61
C ILE A 54 18.17 -2.43 6.74
N SER A 55 18.98 -2.17 5.71
CA SER A 55 19.95 -1.07 5.69
C SER A 55 19.29 0.30 5.86
N MET A 56 18.20 0.56 5.13
CA MET A 56 17.48 1.84 5.22
C MET A 56 16.85 2.02 6.60
N VAL A 57 16.14 1.01 7.11
CA VAL A 57 15.42 1.10 8.39
C VAL A 57 16.39 1.23 9.57
N SER A 58 17.51 0.50 9.55
CA SER A 58 18.51 0.52 10.64
C SER A 58 19.56 1.62 10.50
N SER A 59 19.61 2.32 9.37
CA SER A 59 20.69 3.24 8.99
C SER A 59 22.10 2.59 8.95
N ILE A 60 22.21 1.26 8.99
CA ILE A 60 23.47 0.55 8.84
C ILE A 60 23.82 0.44 7.34
N PRO A 61 25.06 0.73 6.91
CA PRO A 61 25.44 0.64 5.51
C PRO A 61 25.13 -0.72 4.86
N LEU A 62 24.59 -0.70 3.64
CA LEU A 62 24.20 -1.91 2.90
C LEU A 62 25.36 -2.89 2.72
N THR A 63 26.58 -2.39 2.56
CA THR A 63 27.80 -3.21 2.46
C THR A 63 28.09 -4.03 3.70
N LEU A 64 27.65 -3.56 4.88
CA LEU A 64 27.73 -4.30 6.14
C LEU A 64 26.56 -5.26 6.32
N ILE A 65 25.33 -4.82 6.01
CA ILE A 65 24.15 -5.71 6.09
C ILE A 65 24.31 -6.93 5.18
N ARG A 66 24.94 -6.80 4.01
CA ARG A 66 25.25 -7.94 3.13
C ARG A 66 26.23 -8.97 3.72
N LYS A 67 26.94 -8.62 4.81
CA LYS A 67 27.82 -9.53 5.56
C LYS A 67 27.14 -10.14 6.78
N LEU A 68 25.87 -9.80 7.03
CA LEU A 68 25.12 -10.31 8.17
C LEU A 68 24.92 -11.83 8.05
N GLY A 69 25.15 -12.55 9.14
CA GLY A 69 24.87 -13.98 9.20
C GLY A 69 23.39 -14.30 8.98
N LYS A 70 23.10 -15.40 8.28
CA LYS A 70 21.73 -15.81 7.87
C LYS A 70 20.70 -15.71 8.99
N THR A 71 21.00 -16.22 10.19
CA THR A 71 20.08 -16.22 11.33
C THR A 71 19.60 -14.82 11.71
N LYS A 72 20.52 -13.85 11.81
CA LYS A 72 20.18 -12.47 12.18
C LYS A 72 19.52 -11.71 11.04
N TYR A 73 19.90 -12.03 9.81
CA TYR A 73 19.22 -11.55 8.62
C TYR A 73 17.75 -12.01 8.58
N GLU A 74 17.47 -13.30 8.79
CA GLU A 74 16.10 -13.84 8.80
C GLU A 74 15.27 -13.28 9.94
N GLU A 75 15.88 -13.10 11.12
CA GLU A 75 15.24 -12.44 12.26
C GLU A 75 14.81 -11.00 11.94
N ALA A 76 15.67 -10.24 11.25
CA ALA A 76 15.36 -8.88 10.81
C ALA A 76 14.25 -8.86 9.75
N VAL A 77 14.31 -9.74 8.75
CA VAL A 77 13.27 -9.85 7.71
C VAL A 77 11.92 -10.23 8.30
N ALA A 78 11.89 -11.22 9.20
CA ALA A 78 10.65 -11.63 9.87
C ALA A 78 10.04 -10.48 10.66
N TYR A 79 10.87 -9.65 11.31
CA TYR A 79 10.40 -8.48 12.02
C TYR A 79 9.76 -7.44 11.07
N LEU A 80 10.45 -7.08 9.98
CA LEU A 80 9.98 -6.06 9.03
C LEU A 80 8.72 -6.50 8.27
N LYS A 81 8.54 -7.82 8.05
CA LYS A 81 7.32 -8.37 7.46
C LYS A 81 6.15 -8.43 8.44
N GLY A 82 6.38 -8.33 9.74
CA GLY A 82 5.32 -8.46 10.75
C GLY A 82 4.34 -7.29 10.83
N PHE A 83 4.55 -6.21 10.07
CA PHE A 83 3.72 -5.00 10.07
C PHE A 83 2.53 -5.08 9.11
N ASP A 84 1.94 -6.25 8.94
CA ASP A 84 0.77 -6.45 8.09
C ASP A 84 -0.46 -5.79 8.71
N TRP A 85 -1.24 -5.08 7.89
CA TRP A 85 -2.57 -4.63 8.27
C TRP A 85 -3.63 -5.70 7.96
N THR A 86 -4.50 -5.96 8.93
CA THR A 86 -5.64 -6.88 8.76
C THR A 86 -6.93 -6.09 8.86
N SER A 87 -7.76 -6.18 7.82
CA SER A 87 -9.09 -5.57 7.85
C SER A 87 -9.90 -6.11 9.02
N PRO A 88 -10.60 -5.23 9.77
CA PRO A 88 -11.63 -5.66 10.70
C PRO A 88 -12.66 -6.53 9.95
N LYS A 89 -13.10 -7.62 10.60
CA LYS A 89 -14.21 -8.42 10.06
C LYS A 89 -15.48 -7.58 10.11
N ASP A 90 -16.25 -7.61 9.04
CA ASP A 90 -17.57 -6.97 8.92
C ASP A 90 -17.57 -5.43 8.90
N GLU A 91 -16.46 -4.77 8.52
CA GLU A 91 -16.47 -3.31 8.28
C GLU A 91 -17.33 -3.00 7.04
N PRO A 92 -18.43 -2.22 7.16
CA PRO A 92 -19.22 -1.82 6.02
C PRO A 92 -18.36 -1.02 5.05
N LYS A 93 -18.48 -1.29 3.75
CA LYS A 93 -17.80 -0.49 2.72
C LYS A 93 -18.38 0.92 2.73
N ALA A 94 -17.70 1.84 3.41
CA ALA A 94 -18.05 3.24 3.45
C ALA A 94 -17.50 3.97 2.21
N PRO A 95 -18.15 5.05 1.76
CA PRO A 95 -17.62 5.89 0.67
C PRO A 95 -16.39 6.70 1.10
N GLU A 96 -16.15 6.81 2.41
CA GLU A 96 -15.04 7.55 3.00
C GLU A 96 -14.40 6.73 4.13
N LYS A 97 -13.09 6.93 4.36
CA LYS A 97 -12.35 6.31 5.46
C LYS A 97 -11.35 7.29 6.04
N THR A 98 -11.25 7.34 7.36
CA THR A 98 -10.15 8.06 8.04
C THR A 98 -9.15 7.04 8.53
N VAL A 99 -7.90 7.16 8.08
CA VAL A 99 -6.79 6.34 8.56
C VAL A 99 -5.99 7.15 9.57
N VAL A 100 -5.97 6.69 10.82
CA VAL A 100 -5.16 7.31 11.87
C VAL A 100 -3.72 6.82 11.74
N LEU A 101 -2.78 7.75 11.68
CA LEU A 101 -1.36 7.44 11.59
C LEU A 101 -0.85 7.04 12.97
N LYS A 102 -0.21 5.86 13.06
CA LYS A 102 0.39 5.41 14.33
C LYS A 102 1.46 6.38 14.84
N GLN A 103 2.19 7.00 13.92
CA GLN A 103 3.19 8.02 14.20
C GLN A 103 2.83 9.30 13.44
N PRO A 104 2.61 10.43 14.14
CA PRO A 104 2.36 11.69 13.48
C PRO A 104 3.54 12.11 12.59
N ILE A 105 3.23 12.68 11.43
CA ILE A 105 4.24 13.09 10.45
C ILE A 105 4.26 14.61 10.38
N THR A 106 5.45 15.21 10.53
CA THR A 106 5.69 16.63 10.26
C THR A 106 6.78 16.74 9.21
N LEU A 107 6.53 17.49 8.14
CA LEU A 107 7.54 17.72 7.11
C LEU A 107 8.50 18.81 7.55
N ASN A 108 9.76 18.72 7.10
CA ASN A 108 10.77 19.73 7.45
C ASN A 108 10.36 21.09 6.88
N GLY A 109 10.26 22.09 7.75
CA GLY A 109 9.84 23.44 7.36
C GLY A 109 8.33 23.64 7.25
N ASP A 110 7.53 22.63 7.60
CA ASP A 110 6.08 22.73 7.72
C ASP A 110 5.69 22.96 9.18
N ASN A 111 4.61 23.72 9.41
CA ASN A 111 4.00 23.89 10.73
C ASN A 111 2.83 22.92 10.94
N ARG A 112 2.48 22.12 9.93
CA ARG A 112 1.40 21.15 9.99
C ARG A 112 1.94 19.77 10.38
N THR A 113 1.33 19.20 11.42
CA THR A 113 1.47 17.79 11.78
C THR A 113 0.27 17.03 11.27
N TYR A 114 0.52 15.89 10.63
CA TYR A 114 -0.48 14.96 10.14
C TYR A 114 -0.57 13.79 11.12
N ASP A 115 -1.71 13.63 11.77
CA ASP A 115 -2.04 12.52 12.67
C ASP A 115 -3.00 11.51 12.03
N SER A 116 -3.63 11.91 10.93
CA SER A 116 -4.60 11.13 10.18
C SER A 116 -4.65 11.59 8.72
N ILE A 117 -5.16 10.71 7.86
CA ILE A 117 -5.51 11.02 6.48
C ILE A 117 -6.97 10.65 6.24
N HIS A 118 -7.67 11.47 5.47
CA HIS A 118 -9.06 11.23 5.07
C HIS A 118 -9.07 10.76 3.62
N LEU A 119 -9.74 9.65 3.34
CA LEU A 119 -9.84 9.04 2.02
C LEU A 119 -11.31 9.01 1.61
N SER A 120 -11.54 9.14 0.31
CA SER A 120 -12.84 8.99 -0.34
C SER A 120 -12.71 8.07 -1.56
N GLU A 121 -13.82 7.77 -2.21
CA GLU A 121 -13.79 7.14 -3.54
C GLU A 121 -12.90 7.96 -4.50
N PRO A 122 -11.93 7.33 -5.20
CA PRO A 122 -11.10 8.01 -6.18
C PRO A 122 -11.89 8.28 -7.47
N THR A 123 -11.64 9.43 -8.09
CA THR A 123 -12.10 9.71 -9.45
C THR A 123 -11.27 8.92 -10.49
N VAL A 124 -11.83 8.72 -11.68
CA VAL A 124 -11.10 8.10 -12.81
C VAL A 124 -9.84 8.88 -13.16
N GLU A 125 -9.89 10.21 -13.07
CA GLU A 125 -8.71 11.07 -13.30
C GLU A 125 -7.61 10.79 -12.28
N GLN A 126 -7.93 10.66 -10.99
CA GLN A 126 -6.94 10.33 -9.96
C GLN A 126 -6.36 8.92 -10.15
N LEU A 127 -7.18 7.95 -10.57
CA LEU A 127 -6.72 6.60 -10.91
C LEU A 127 -5.73 6.64 -12.09
N ASP A 128 -6.08 7.32 -13.18
CA ASP A 128 -5.21 7.47 -14.36
C ASP A 128 -3.90 8.19 -14.01
N GLN A 129 -3.97 9.31 -13.29
CA GLN A 129 -2.78 10.06 -12.86
C GLN A 129 -1.85 9.19 -12.01
N SER A 130 -2.39 8.44 -11.04
CA SER A 130 -1.58 7.55 -10.20
C SER A 130 -0.95 6.40 -10.99
N ALA A 131 -1.64 5.87 -12.01
CA ALA A 131 -1.14 4.79 -12.86
C ALA A 131 -0.01 5.22 -13.79
N GLN A 132 0.11 6.53 -14.08
CA GLN A 132 1.18 7.10 -14.90
C GLN A 132 2.46 7.41 -14.11
N VAL A 133 2.46 7.24 -12.79
CA VAL A 133 3.67 7.45 -11.98
C VAL A 133 4.71 6.38 -12.28
N ASP A 134 5.90 6.84 -12.67
CA ASP A 134 7.07 5.98 -12.79
C ASP A 134 7.46 5.40 -11.43
N GLY A 135 7.61 4.08 -11.37
CA GLY A 135 8.10 3.41 -10.18
C GLY A 135 7.40 2.08 -9.92
N THR A 136 7.36 1.71 -8.64
CA THR A 136 6.74 0.46 -8.22
C THR A 136 5.28 0.66 -7.86
N ALA A 137 4.58 -0.43 -7.53
CA ALA A 137 3.23 -0.36 -6.99
C ALA A 137 3.15 0.53 -5.73
N TYR A 138 4.23 0.63 -4.94
CA TYR A 138 4.28 1.56 -3.81
C TYR A 138 4.22 3.03 -4.25
N ALA A 139 4.92 3.39 -5.33
CA ALA A 139 4.91 4.75 -5.86
C ALA A 139 3.52 5.11 -6.41
N CYS A 140 2.93 4.23 -7.22
CA CYS A 140 1.58 4.39 -7.77
C CYS A 140 0.51 4.54 -6.67
N ASN A 141 0.50 3.62 -5.69
CA ASN A 141 -0.45 3.69 -4.58
C ASN A 141 -0.22 4.90 -3.66
N ALA A 142 1.03 5.30 -3.42
CA ALA A 142 1.33 6.49 -2.64
C ALA A 142 0.80 7.75 -3.34
N GLU A 143 0.92 7.82 -4.66
CA GLU A 143 0.33 8.90 -5.45
C GLU A 143 -1.19 8.90 -5.33
N LEU A 144 -1.84 7.74 -5.49
CA LEU A 144 -3.29 7.65 -5.36
C LEU A 144 -3.77 8.12 -3.97
N ILE A 145 -3.10 7.69 -2.90
CA ILE A 145 -3.41 8.14 -1.53
C ILE A 145 -3.24 9.66 -1.41
N SER A 146 -2.16 10.22 -1.96
CA SER A 146 -1.89 11.66 -1.97
C SER A 146 -2.99 12.44 -2.68
N LEU A 147 -3.37 12.01 -3.89
CA LEU A 147 -4.39 12.62 -4.72
C LEU A 147 -5.78 12.59 -4.08
N VAL A 148 -6.15 11.45 -3.48
CA VAL A 148 -7.47 11.25 -2.86
C VAL A 148 -7.60 12.01 -1.55
N SER A 149 -6.55 11.98 -0.71
CA SER A 149 -6.60 12.62 0.61
C SER A 149 -6.23 14.10 0.62
N GLY A 150 -5.62 14.59 -0.47
CA GLY A 150 -5.08 15.95 -0.55
C GLY A 150 -3.88 16.20 0.35
N VAL A 151 -3.30 15.16 0.99
CA VAL A 151 -2.05 15.30 1.74
C VAL A 151 -0.85 15.28 0.79
N PRO A 152 0.23 16.00 1.07
CA PRO A 152 1.41 15.97 0.21
C PRO A 152 1.99 14.56 0.06
N ILE A 153 2.44 14.20 -1.14
CA ILE A 153 3.10 12.90 -1.41
C ILE A 153 4.27 12.61 -0.47
N ALA A 154 4.98 13.64 -0.02
CA ALA A 154 6.07 13.50 0.96
C ALA A 154 5.59 13.00 2.34
N VAL A 155 4.35 13.31 2.73
CA VAL A 155 3.70 12.75 3.93
C VAL A 155 3.40 11.28 3.71
N VAL A 156 2.78 10.93 2.57
CA VAL A 156 2.43 9.54 2.25
C VAL A 156 3.68 8.66 2.20
N ARG A 157 4.76 9.15 1.59
CA ARG A 157 6.07 8.48 1.54
C ARG A 157 6.67 8.20 2.93
N LYS A 158 6.35 9.02 3.93
CA LYS A 158 6.78 8.84 5.33
C LYS A 158 5.81 7.98 6.16
N MET A 159 4.64 7.61 5.64
CA MET A 159 3.72 6.73 6.35
C MET A 159 4.35 5.37 6.63
N GLY A 160 4.03 4.79 7.79
CA GLY A 160 4.37 3.40 8.11
C GLY A 160 3.57 2.40 7.26
N LYS A 161 4.18 1.24 6.99
CA LYS A 161 3.59 0.14 6.21
C LYS A 161 2.15 -0.18 6.58
N SER A 162 1.81 -0.29 7.85
CA SER A 162 0.46 -0.67 8.30
C SER A 162 -0.59 0.38 7.95
N SER A 163 -0.32 1.67 8.18
CA SER A 163 -1.26 2.74 7.81
C SER A 163 -1.38 2.88 6.29
N TYR A 164 -0.27 2.65 5.57
CA TYR A 164 -0.29 2.58 4.11
C TYR A 164 -1.14 1.40 3.61
N GLU A 165 -0.96 0.20 4.17
CA GLU A 165 -1.73 -0.98 3.79
C GLU A 165 -3.22 -0.81 4.05
N GLU A 166 -3.60 -0.21 5.19
CA GLU A 166 -4.98 0.18 5.47
C GLU A 166 -5.56 1.10 4.39
N ALA A 167 -4.82 2.15 4.03
CA ALA A 167 -5.23 3.10 3.01
C ALA A 167 -5.38 2.42 1.63
N THR A 168 -4.41 1.59 1.25
CA THR A 168 -4.46 0.85 -0.02
C THR A 168 -5.60 -0.17 -0.06
N ALA A 169 -5.89 -0.84 1.05
CA ALA A 169 -6.99 -1.79 1.13
C ALA A 169 -8.34 -1.11 0.88
N PHE A 170 -8.54 0.08 1.47
CA PHE A 170 -9.72 0.90 1.19
C PHE A 170 -9.83 1.27 -0.30
N LEU A 171 -8.76 1.81 -0.88
CA LEU A 171 -8.75 2.27 -2.28
C LEU A 171 -8.88 1.12 -3.29
N SER A 172 -8.34 -0.06 -2.97
CA SER A 172 -8.47 -1.27 -3.80
C SER A 172 -9.92 -1.73 -3.96
N GLY A 173 -10.80 -1.34 -3.03
CA GLY A 173 -12.24 -1.57 -3.15
C GLY A 173 -12.88 -0.85 -4.34
N PHE A 174 -12.25 0.18 -4.89
CA PHE A 174 -12.78 0.97 -6.01
C PHE A 174 -12.07 0.70 -7.34
N THR A 175 -10.96 -0.04 -7.32
CA THR A 175 -10.29 -0.44 -8.56
C THR A 175 -11.05 -1.58 -9.24
N TRP A 176 -11.29 -1.44 -10.54
CA TRP A 176 -12.05 -2.41 -11.33
C TRP A 176 -11.39 -3.79 -11.29
N ALA A 177 -12.14 -4.81 -10.86
CA ALA A 177 -11.81 -6.20 -11.13
C ALA A 177 -12.53 -6.61 -12.43
N PRO A 178 -11.82 -7.14 -13.45
CA PRO A 178 -12.52 -7.69 -14.60
C PRO A 178 -13.47 -8.79 -14.14
N PRO A 179 -14.70 -8.87 -14.68
CA PRO A 179 -15.57 -10.00 -14.41
C PRO A 179 -14.80 -11.28 -14.80
N PRO A 180 -14.93 -12.37 -14.02
CA PRO A 180 -14.32 -13.64 -14.39
C PRO A 180 -14.79 -13.98 -15.80
N SER A 181 -13.86 -14.12 -16.74
CA SER A 181 -14.14 -14.49 -18.12
C SER A 181 -14.90 -15.82 -18.14
N GLY A 182 -16.23 -15.77 -18.23
CA GLY A 182 -17.04 -16.98 -18.14
C GLY A 182 -18.56 -16.82 -18.00
N GLU A 183 -19.12 -15.64 -17.74
CA GLU A 183 -20.57 -15.45 -17.80
C GLU A 183 -20.94 -14.31 -18.73
N THR A 184 -21.03 -14.63 -20.02
CA THR A 184 -21.93 -13.91 -20.92
C THR A 184 -23.34 -14.06 -20.35
N SER A 185 -23.80 -13.05 -19.62
CA SER A 185 -25.23 -12.87 -19.38
C SER A 185 -25.89 -12.72 -20.75
N GLU A 186 -26.65 -13.73 -21.16
CA GLU A 186 -27.55 -13.64 -22.30
C GLU A 186 -28.47 -12.42 -22.09
N THR A 187 -28.21 -11.36 -22.85
CA THR A 187 -29.12 -10.23 -22.99
C THR A 187 -30.40 -10.73 -23.63
N GLY A 188 -31.40 -11.05 -22.80
CA GLY A 188 -32.78 -11.16 -23.23
C GLY A 188 -33.21 -9.83 -23.85
N ALA A 189 -33.38 -9.83 -25.17
CA ALA A 189 -33.91 -8.68 -25.90
C ALA A 189 -35.31 -8.32 -25.37
N PRO A 190 -35.61 -7.03 -25.10
CA PRO A 190 -36.98 -6.62 -24.80
C PRO A 190 -37.79 -6.57 -26.10
N THR A 191 -38.70 -7.54 -26.28
CA THR A 191 -39.74 -7.47 -27.31
C THR A 191 -40.75 -6.38 -26.92
N LEU A 192 -40.86 -5.34 -27.75
CA LEU A 192 -41.83 -4.26 -27.65
C LEU A 192 -43.28 -4.78 -27.53
N PRO A 193 -44.14 -4.20 -26.68
CA PRO A 193 -45.58 -4.40 -26.75
C PRO A 193 -46.18 -3.53 -27.86
N THR A 194 -46.68 -4.15 -28.93
CA THR A 194 -47.56 -3.51 -29.91
C THR A 194 -48.96 -3.42 -29.32
N SER A 195 -49.47 -2.20 -29.15
CA SER A 195 -50.86 -1.91 -28.77
C SER A 195 -51.48 -0.94 -29.77
N SER A 196 -52.80 -1.04 -29.92
CA SER A 196 -53.72 -0.35 -30.84
C SER A 196 -53.90 -1.05 -32.20
N GLY A 197 -55.08 -1.49 -32.61
CA GLY A 197 -56.45 -1.17 -32.16
C GLY A 197 -57.32 -1.02 -33.41
N GLY A 198 -58.47 -1.69 -33.46
CA GLY A 198 -59.43 -1.52 -34.56
C GLY A 198 -60.34 -2.71 -34.78
N ASP A 199 -61.31 -2.90 -33.88
CA ASP A 199 -62.52 -3.68 -34.13
C ASP A 199 -63.67 -2.70 -34.41
N LEU A 200 -64.28 -2.80 -35.60
CA LEU A 200 -65.61 -2.28 -35.95
C LEU A 200 -66.15 -3.07 -37.18
N THR A 201 -66.86 -4.19 -36.91
CA THR A 201 -68.22 -4.63 -37.38
C THR A 201 -68.80 -4.15 -38.74
N PRO A 202 -69.93 -4.72 -39.28
CA PRO A 202 -70.38 -6.12 -39.42
C PRO A 202 -71.09 -6.43 -40.80
N SER A 203 -71.50 -7.70 -40.97
CA SER A 203 -72.75 -8.17 -41.65
C SER A 203 -72.88 -8.34 -43.18
N ALA A 204 -73.54 -9.47 -43.52
CA ALA A 204 -74.32 -9.85 -44.72
C ALA A 204 -73.53 -10.16 -46.02
N ALA A 205 -73.78 -11.23 -46.78
CA ALA A 205 -74.91 -12.15 -46.91
C ALA A 205 -74.42 -13.50 -47.46
#